data_AF-A0A958AD63-F1
#
_entry.id   AF-A0A958AD63-F1
#
_cell.length_a   1.000
_cell.length_b   1.000
_cell.length_c   1.000
_cell.angle_alpha   90.00
_cell.angle_beta   90.00
_cell.angle_gamma   90.00
#
_symmetry.space_group_name_H-M   'P 1'
#
loop_
_entity.id
_entity.type
_entity.pdbx_description
1 polymer ?
#
loop_
_entity_poly.entity_id
_entity_poly.type
_entity_poly.pdbx_seq_one_letter_code
_entity_poly.pdbx_strand_id
1 'polypeptide(L)'
;MSINEEFHHFSEVYGGVNSLGQPLTEIIIVDGWHVQYFENGRLEYHPENEPAYRVTVGWLGDLLQRRRPPINSATIPGASPNSHYFAETGHTLSGDFLTYFDAHGGSVRFGQPISEPFILNGQLTQDLQSARFFWTPQTDPPVTLEHIGRVHLDTISGQNKE
;
A
#
# COMPACT_ATOMS: atom_id res chain seq x y z
N MET A 1 15.13 6.43 15.19
CA MET A 1 15.56 5.93 13.86
C MET A 1 15.39 7.07 12.89
N SER A 2 16.31 7.21 11.95
CA SER A 2 16.27 8.25 10.91
C SER A 2 15.90 7.64 9.56
N ILE A 3 15.38 8.47 8.66
CA ILE A 3 15.17 8.11 7.27
C ILE A 3 16.55 8.12 6.59
N ASN A 4 16.86 7.09 5.81
CA ASN A 4 18.17 6.98 5.15
C ASN A 4 18.23 7.81 3.85
N GLU A 5 19.37 8.46 3.57
CA GLU A 5 19.64 9.27 2.36
C GLU A 5 19.29 8.55 1.05
N GLU A 6 19.48 7.23 0.97
CA GLU A 6 19.13 6.42 -0.21
C GLU A 6 17.63 6.49 -0.54
N PHE A 7 16.77 6.70 0.46
CA PHE A 7 15.32 6.82 0.31
C PHE A 7 14.82 8.27 0.28
N HIS A 8 15.71 9.26 0.43
CA HIS A 8 15.33 10.67 0.33
C HIS A 8 14.89 11.06 -1.09
N HIS A 9 15.33 10.38 -2.16
CA HIS A 9 14.86 10.70 -3.52
C HIS A 9 13.41 10.27 -3.79
N PHE A 10 12.85 9.34 -2.99
CA PHE A 10 11.40 9.06 -3.01
C PHE A 10 10.57 10.30 -2.60
N SER A 11 11.20 11.34 -2.02
CA SER A 11 10.52 12.50 -1.47
C SER A 11 9.92 13.49 -2.48
N GLU A 12 10.42 13.53 -3.72
CA GLU A 12 9.99 14.57 -4.67
C GLU A 12 8.77 14.19 -5.52
N VAL A 13 8.43 12.90 -5.61
CA VAL A 13 7.38 12.41 -6.53
C VAL A 13 6.14 11.86 -5.80
N TYR A 14 6.25 11.48 -4.52
CA TYR A 14 5.25 10.59 -3.86
C TYR A 14 4.67 11.11 -2.53
N GLY A 15 4.79 12.42 -2.26
CA GLY A 15 4.30 13.01 -1.00
C GLY A 15 5.22 12.79 0.21
N GLY A 16 6.44 12.32 -0.03
CA GLY A 16 7.44 12.07 1.01
C GLY A 16 7.26 10.74 1.74
N VAL A 17 8.38 10.18 2.18
CA VAL A 17 8.50 9.17 3.24
C VAL A 17 7.62 9.48 4.47
N ASN A 18 7.34 10.75 4.74
CA ASN A 18 6.44 11.19 5.81
C ASN A 18 5.02 10.61 5.67
N SER A 19 4.58 10.29 4.46
CA SER A 19 3.29 9.63 4.23
C SER A 19 3.27 8.16 4.67
N LEU A 20 4.43 7.52 4.85
CA LEU A 20 4.55 6.13 5.30
C LEU A 20 4.53 6.00 6.83
N GLY A 21 4.49 7.10 7.57
CA GLY A 21 4.58 7.11 9.03
C GLY A 21 6.02 6.98 9.52
N GLN A 22 6.19 6.64 10.80
CA GLN A 22 7.53 6.56 11.40
C GLN A 22 8.33 5.36 10.84
N PRO A 23 9.66 5.48 10.68
CA PRO A 23 10.51 4.34 10.38
C PRO A 23 10.49 3.36 11.56
N LEU A 24 10.33 2.07 11.25
CA LEU A 24 10.31 0.95 12.20
C LEU A 24 11.64 0.22 12.27
N THR A 25 12.46 0.34 11.23
CA THR A 25 13.78 -0.29 11.15
C THR A 25 14.81 0.71 10.64
N GLU A 26 16.09 0.43 10.90
CA GLU A 26 17.17 0.89 10.02
C GLU A 26 17.09 0.13 8.68
N ILE A 27 18.04 0.38 7.76
CA ILE A 27 18.16 -0.46 6.55
C ILE A 27 18.53 -1.89 6.95
N ILE A 28 17.78 -2.85 6.42
CA ILE A 28 18.07 -4.28 6.51
C ILE A 28 18.20 -4.85 5.10
N ILE A 29 18.86 -6.00 4.97
CA ILE A 29 18.98 -6.72 3.70
C ILE A 29 17.94 -7.85 3.66
N VAL A 30 17.05 -7.82 2.67
CA VAL A 30 16.06 -8.87 2.41
C VAL A 30 16.23 -9.30 0.97
N ASP A 31 16.52 -10.57 0.74
CA ASP A 31 16.77 -11.14 -0.60
C ASP A 31 17.82 -10.37 -1.44
N GLY A 32 18.79 -9.75 -0.77
CA GLY A 32 19.85 -8.95 -1.39
C GLY A 32 19.51 -7.46 -1.58
N TRP A 33 18.28 -7.05 -1.28
CA TRP A 33 17.82 -5.66 -1.42
C TRP A 33 17.96 -4.88 -0.12
N HIS A 34 18.32 -3.60 -0.20
CA HIS A 34 18.21 -2.69 0.94
C HIS A 34 16.74 -2.36 1.16
N VAL A 35 16.28 -2.58 2.40
CA VAL A 35 14.87 -2.46 2.79
C VAL A 35 14.76 -1.66 4.07
N GLN A 36 13.78 -0.75 4.12
CA GLN A 36 13.39 -0.09 5.36
C GLN A 36 11.88 -0.21 5.58
N TYR A 37 11.48 -0.65 6.76
CA TYR A 37 10.08 -0.70 7.17
C TYR A 37 9.66 0.63 7.80
N PHE A 38 8.44 1.04 7.50
CA PHE A 38 7.73 2.16 8.09
C PHE A 38 6.40 1.67 8.66
N GLU A 39 5.68 2.48 9.41
CA GLU A 39 4.37 2.10 9.96
C GLU A 39 3.40 1.65 8.86
N ASN A 40 3.25 2.42 7.79
CA ASN A 40 2.26 2.22 6.73
C ASN A 40 2.85 1.65 5.44
N GLY A 41 4.08 1.13 5.45
CA GLY A 41 4.70 0.61 4.24
C GLY A 41 6.11 0.06 4.42
N ARG A 42 6.68 -0.39 3.32
CA ARG A 42 8.06 -0.86 3.18
C ARG A 42 8.65 -0.20 1.94
N LEU A 43 9.86 0.34 2.05
CA LEU A 43 10.63 0.80 0.89
C LEU A 43 11.71 -0.21 0.55
N GLU A 44 11.96 -0.36 -0.74
CA GLU A 44 12.94 -1.28 -1.30
C GLU A 44 13.81 -0.53 -2.31
N TYR A 45 15.13 -0.75 -2.25
CA TYR A 45 16.08 -0.22 -3.20
C TYR A 45 16.56 -1.30 -4.18
N HIS A 46 16.32 -1.03 -5.47
CA HIS A 46 16.56 -1.89 -6.63
C HIS A 46 17.56 -1.19 -7.59
N PRO A 47 18.89 -1.32 -7.38
CA PRO A 47 19.92 -0.63 -8.15
C PRO A 47 19.93 -0.91 -9.66
N GLU A 48 19.37 -2.04 -10.08
CA GLU A 48 19.22 -2.48 -11.46
C GLU A 48 18.15 -1.70 -12.24
N ASN A 49 17.23 -1.02 -11.54
CA ASN A 49 16.26 -0.14 -12.18
C ASN A 49 16.93 1.15 -12.66
N GLU A 50 16.28 1.81 -13.62
CA GLU A 50 16.61 3.19 -14.00
C GLU A 50 16.63 4.09 -12.75
N PRO A 51 17.54 5.09 -12.66
CA PRO A 51 17.74 5.89 -11.45
C PRO A 51 16.46 6.43 -10.80
N ALA A 52 15.46 6.82 -11.61
CA ALA A 52 14.18 7.33 -11.14
C ALA A 52 13.25 6.28 -10.48
N TYR A 53 13.52 5.00 -10.67
CA TYR A 53 12.70 3.87 -10.20
C TYR A 53 13.46 2.90 -9.29
N ARG A 54 14.64 3.30 -8.81
CA ARG A 54 15.42 2.47 -7.88
C ARG A 54 14.78 2.33 -6.52
N VAL A 55 13.90 3.25 -6.12
CA VAL A 55 13.15 3.12 -4.87
C VAL A 55 11.70 2.79 -5.19
N THR A 56 11.22 1.67 -4.67
CA THR A 56 9.83 1.22 -4.82
C THR A 56 9.17 0.99 -3.47
N VAL A 57 7.84 1.01 -3.48
CA VAL A 57 7.04 0.57 -2.32
C VAL A 57 6.84 -0.94 -2.42
N GLY A 58 7.22 -1.66 -1.37
CA GLY A 58 7.01 -3.10 -1.27
C GLY A 58 5.52 -3.44 -1.20
N TRP A 59 5.12 -4.48 -1.92
CA TRP A 59 3.73 -4.94 -2.01
C TRP A 59 3.31 -5.74 -0.77
N LEU A 60 3.22 -5.05 0.37
CA LEU A 60 2.94 -5.69 1.66
C LEU A 60 1.57 -6.38 1.72
N GLY A 61 0.57 -5.91 0.97
CA GLY A 61 -0.72 -6.60 0.84
C GLY A 61 -0.58 -7.96 0.14
N ASP A 62 0.29 -8.04 -0.87
CA ASP A 62 0.62 -9.29 -1.57
C ASP A 62 1.45 -10.23 -0.70
N LEU A 63 2.47 -9.71 -0.02
CA LEU A 63 3.32 -10.49 0.90
C LEU A 63 2.51 -11.05 2.08
N LEU A 64 1.47 -10.33 2.52
CA LEU A 64 0.49 -10.79 3.51
C LEU A 64 -0.61 -11.70 2.93
N GLN A 65 -0.52 -12.08 1.66
CA GLN A 65 -1.45 -12.98 0.96
C GLN A 65 -2.92 -12.52 1.01
N ARG A 66 -3.16 -11.22 0.84
CA ARG A 66 -4.50 -10.62 0.98
C ARG A 66 -5.32 -10.57 -0.31
N ARG A 67 -4.77 -11.06 -1.43
CA ARG A 67 -5.47 -11.09 -2.72
C ARG A 67 -6.78 -11.85 -2.60
N ARG A 68 -7.86 -11.26 -3.12
CA ARG A 68 -9.17 -11.90 -3.28
C ARG A 68 -9.47 -12.19 -4.75
N PRO A 69 -10.44 -13.06 -5.07
CA PRO A 69 -10.81 -13.31 -6.45
C PRO A 69 -11.23 -12.03 -7.18
N PRO A 70 -10.75 -11.80 -8.42
CA PRO A 70 -11.13 -10.63 -9.22
C PRO A 70 -12.60 -10.68 -9.61
N ILE A 71 -13.17 -9.52 -9.91
CA ILE A 71 -14.53 -9.43 -10.47
C ILE A 71 -14.49 -9.39 -11.99
N ASN A 72 -15.56 -9.92 -12.60
CA ASN A 72 -15.75 -9.85 -14.05
C ASN A 72 -16.13 -8.42 -14.43
N SER A 73 -15.36 -7.78 -15.30
CA SER A 73 -15.64 -6.42 -15.80
C SER A 73 -17.03 -6.27 -16.42
N ALA A 74 -17.62 -7.34 -16.98
CA ALA A 74 -18.98 -7.35 -17.51
C ALA A 74 -20.08 -7.22 -16.43
N THR A 75 -19.74 -7.42 -15.15
CA THR A 75 -20.67 -7.30 -14.02
C THR A 75 -20.64 -5.91 -13.38
N ILE A 76 -19.71 -5.05 -13.79
CA ILE A 76 -19.60 -3.69 -13.29
C ILE A 76 -20.69 -2.86 -13.97
N PRO A 77 -21.63 -2.26 -13.21
CA PRO A 77 -22.58 -1.32 -13.77
C PRO A 77 -21.81 -0.24 -14.54
N GLY A 78 -22.23 0.06 -15.77
CA GLY A 78 -21.50 0.97 -16.67
C GLY A 78 -21.05 2.27 -15.99
N ALA A 79 -19.91 2.81 -16.43
CA ALA A 79 -19.18 3.96 -15.86
C ALA A 79 -19.94 4.75 -14.77
N SER A 80 -19.78 4.34 -13.52
CA SER A 80 -20.15 5.18 -12.39
C SER A 80 -19.07 6.26 -12.27
N PRO A 81 -19.42 7.56 -12.22
CA PRO A 81 -18.44 8.64 -12.13
C PRO A 81 -17.55 8.55 -10.87
N ASN A 82 -17.96 7.76 -9.87
CA ASN A 82 -17.22 7.56 -8.63
C ASN A 82 -16.69 6.12 -8.49
N SER A 83 -16.37 5.45 -9.61
CA SER A 83 -15.81 4.09 -9.61
C SER A 83 -14.79 3.93 -10.74
N HIS A 84 -13.67 3.29 -10.42
CA HIS A 84 -12.60 2.98 -11.38
C HIS A 84 -12.27 1.49 -11.29
N TYR A 85 -12.35 0.79 -12.44
CA TYR A 85 -11.91 -0.58 -12.59
C TYR A 85 -10.44 -0.67 -13.02
N PHE A 86 -9.67 -1.45 -12.30
CA PHE A 86 -8.26 -1.72 -12.52
C PHE A 86 -8.13 -3.07 -13.22
N ALA A 87 -7.96 -3.03 -14.55
CA ALA A 87 -7.98 -4.24 -15.39
C ALA A 87 -6.83 -5.22 -15.09
N GLU A 88 -5.69 -4.74 -14.61
CA GLU A 88 -4.52 -5.57 -14.31
C GLU A 88 -4.76 -6.50 -13.11
N THR A 89 -5.47 -6.02 -12.08
CA THR A 89 -5.80 -6.83 -10.91
C THR A 89 -7.24 -7.35 -10.92
N GLY A 90 -8.10 -6.81 -11.78
CA GLY A 90 -9.50 -7.19 -11.90
C GLY A 90 -10.38 -6.68 -10.76
N HIS A 91 -10.04 -5.53 -10.17
CA HIS A 91 -10.72 -4.96 -9.01
C HIS A 91 -11.14 -3.50 -9.19
N THR A 92 -12.03 -3.00 -8.34
CA THR A 92 -12.48 -1.60 -8.39
C THR A 92 -12.03 -0.79 -7.20
N LEU A 93 -11.86 0.52 -7.35
CA LEU A 93 -11.95 1.48 -6.25
C LEU A 93 -13.16 2.37 -6.51
N SER A 94 -13.88 2.74 -5.45
CA SER A 94 -15.06 3.61 -5.56
C SER A 94 -15.19 4.56 -4.36
N GLY A 95 -15.93 5.65 -4.54
CA GLY A 95 -16.29 6.59 -3.47
C GLY A 95 -15.07 7.16 -2.73
N ASP A 96 -15.16 7.25 -1.40
CA ASP A 96 -14.11 7.82 -0.55
C ASP A 96 -12.75 7.12 -0.71
N PHE A 97 -12.73 5.81 -1.00
CA PHE A 97 -11.48 5.10 -1.26
C PHE A 97 -10.82 5.52 -2.57
N LEU A 98 -11.59 5.73 -3.65
CA LEU A 98 -11.05 6.23 -4.91
C LEU A 98 -10.57 7.68 -4.75
N THR A 99 -11.37 8.53 -4.11
CA THR A 99 -10.99 9.93 -3.82
C THR A 99 -9.71 10.01 -3.00
N TYR A 100 -9.59 9.20 -1.94
CA TYR A 100 -8.38 9.16 -1.11
C TYR A 100 -7.18 8.65 -1.91
N PHE A 101 -7.36 7.57 -2.68
CA PHE A 101 -6.33 7.00 -3.53
C PHE A 101 -5.74 8.03 -4.49
N ASP A 102 -6.58 8.70 -5.28
CA ASP A 102 -6.16 9.68 -6.28
C ASP A 102 -5.47 10.89 -5.64
N ALA A 103 -5.97 11.35 -4.48
CA ALA A 103 -5.41 12.50 -3.77
C ALA A 103 -4.07 12.21 -3.08
N HIS A 104 -3.72 10.94 -2.83
CA HIS A 104 -2.57 10.55 -1.99
C HIS A 104 -1.52 9.71 -2.73
N GLY A 105 -1.36 9.91 -4.03
CA GLY A 105 -0.28 9.31 -4.82
C GLY A 105 -0.65 8.02 -5.57
N GLY A 106 -1.94 7.63 -5.52
CA GLY A 106 -2.53 6.58 -6.34
C GLY A 106 -1.71 5.28 -6.38
N SER A 107 -1.63 4.68 -7.57
CA SER A 107 -0.98 3.39 -7.77
C SER A 107 0.49 3.37 -7.38
N VAL A 108 1.17 4.52 -7.42
CA VAL A 108 2.59 4.55 -7.09
C VAL A 108 2.81 4.38 -5.58
N ARG A 109 1.92 4.92 -4.76
CA ARG A 109 2.00 4.76 -3.30
C ARG A 109 1.39 3.44 -2.84
N PHE A 110 0.23 3.09 -3.37
CA PHE A 110 -0.59 2.00 -2.80
C PHE A 110 -0.58 0.72 -3.62
N GLY A 111 -0.04 0.77 -4.85
CA GLY A 111 -0.33 -0.24 -5.86
C GLY A 111 -1.81 -0.27 -6.24
N GLN A 112 -2.23 -1.32 -6.92
CA GLN A 112 -3.62 -1.47 -7.36
C GLN A 112 -4.48 -2.19 -6.30
N PRO A 113 -5.82 -2.07 -6.33
CA PRO A 113 -6.69 -2.87 -5.48
C PRO A 113 -6.51 -4.37 -5.76
N ILE A 114 -6.51 -5.17 -4.71
CA ILE A 114 -6.42 -6.64 -4.75
C ILE A 114 -7.62 -7.31 -4.08
N SER A 115 -8.64 -6.52 -3.76
CA SER A 115 -9.93 -6.97 -3.28
C SER A 115 -11.01 -5.98 -3.69
N GLU A 116 -12.28 -6.42 -3.71
CA GLU A 116 -13.41 -5.49 -3.56
C GLU A 116 -13.55 -5.03 -2.10
N PRO A 117 -14.33 -3.97 -1.80
CA PRO A 117 -14.62 -3.58 -0.43
C PRO A 117 -15.34 -4.68 0.35
N PHE A 118 -14.97 -4.87 1.61
CA PHE A 118 -15.57 -5.86 2.52
C PHE A 118 -15.61 -5.35 3.96
N ILE A 119 -16.43 -5.98 4.79
CA ILE A 119 -16.47 -5.67 6.23
C ILE A 119 -15.44 -6.52 6.98
N LEU A 120 -14.53 -5.85 7.69
CA LEU A 120 -13.59 -6.47 8.63
C LEU A 120 -13.82 -5.86 10.01
N ASN A 121 -14.17 -6.68 11.00
CA ASN A 121 -14.43 -6.21 12.37
C ASN A 121 -15.42 -5.03 12.46
N GLY A 122 -16.42 -5.01 11.59
CA GLY A 122 -17.43 -3.93 11.53
C GLY A 122 -17.01 -2.70 10.72
N GLN A 123 -15.83 -2.68 10.14
CA GLN A 123 -15.31 -1.55 9.35
C GLN A 123 -15.24 -1.90 7.87
N LEU A 124 -15.73 -1.00 7.00
CA LEU A 124 -15.56 -1.13 5.56
C LEU A 124 -14.07 -0.99 5.23
N THR A 125 -13.55 -2.01 4.55
CA THR A 125 -12.12 -2.24 4.34
C THR A 125 -11.88 -2.60 2.88
N GLN A 126 -10.74 -2.20 2.34
CA GLN A 126 -10.29 -2.68 1.04
C GLN A 126 -8.77 -2.89 1.02
N ASP A 127 -8.34 -4.02 0.46
CA ASP A 127 -6.93 -4.38 0.31
C ASP A 127 -6.38 -3.90 -1.04
N LEU A 128 -5.19 -3.30 -1.00
CA LEU A 128 -4.38 -2.89 -2.15
C LEU A 128 -3.03 -3.61 -2.06
N GLN A 129 -2.26 -3.65 -3.16
CA GLN A 129 -0.98 -4.36 -3.20
C GLN A 129 -0.01 -3.89 -2.10
N SER A 130 0.00 -2.61 -1.74
CA SER A 130 0.92 -2.05 -0.73
C SER A 130 0.23 -1.49 0.52
N ALA A 131 -1.10 -1.55 0.62
CA ALA A 131 -1.85 -0.94 1.70
C ALA A 131 -3.18 -1.64 2.01
N ARG A 132 -3.75 -1.32 3.17
CA ARG A 132 -5.15 -1.61 3.49
C ARG A 132 -5.83 -0.30 3.89
N PHE A 133 -6.95 -0.01 3.23
CA PHE A 133 -7.78 1.15 3.53
C PHE A 133 -8.91 0.76 4.46
N PHE A 134 -9.22 1.68 5.37
CA PHE A 134 -10.35 1.62 6.26
C PHE A 134 -11.21 2.86 6.07
N TRP A 135 -12.52 2.68 5.91
CA TRP A 135 -13.44 3.81 5.94
C TRP A 135 -13.65 4.25 7.39
N THR A 136 -13.35 5.51 7.66
CA THR A 136 -13.36 6.09 9.01
C THR A 136 -14.06 7.45 8.94
N PRO A 137 -15.40 7.49 8.91
CA PRO A 137 -16.16 8.71 8.61
C PRO A 137 -16.00 9.84 9.64
N GLN A 138 -15.41 9.55 10.80
CA GLN A 138 -15.09 10.54 11.82
C GLN A 138 -13.77 11.29 11.56
N THR A 139 -13.03 10.92 10.52
CA THR A 139 -11.77 11.57 10.11
C THR A 139 -11.96 12.38 8.84
N ASP A 140 -11.08 13.37 8.64
CA ASP A 140 -10.96 14.12 7.39
C ASP A 140 -9.51 14.00 6.87
N PRO A 141 -9.26 13.29 5.76
CA PRO A 141 -10.25 12.58 4.91
C PRO A 141 -10.85 11.34 5.61
N PRO A 142 -12.01 10.83 5.18
CA PRO A 142 -12.72 9.70 5.82
C PRO A 142 -12.10 8.32 5.53
N VAL A 143 -10.78 8.26 5.35
CA VAL A 143 -10.02 7.05 5.03
C VAL A 143 -8.74 7.04 5.85
N THR A 144 -8.53 5.95 6.59
CA THR A 144 -7.29 5.69 7.33
C THR A 144 -6.61 4.44 6.80
N LEU A 145 -5.30 4.33 7.05
CA LEU A 145 -4.50 3.17 6.64
C LEU A 145 -4.28 2.22 7.81
N GLU A 146 -4.22 0.93 7.52
CA GLU A 146 -3.55 -0.01 8.43
C GLU A 146 -2.06 0.33 8.53
N HIS A 147 -1.47 0.14 9.71
CA HIS A 147 -0.02 0.10 9.88
C HIS A 147 0.57 -1.19 9.30
N ILE A 148 0.39 -1.40 8.00
CA ILE A 148 0.68 -2.66 7.30
C ILE A 148 2.16 -3.03 7.34
N GLY A 149 3.06 -2.05 7.43
CA GLY A 149 4.49 -2.29 7.62
C GLY A 149 4.81 -2.89 8.98
N ARG A 150 4.14 -2.43 10.04
CA ARG A 150 4.22 -3.05 11.36
C ARG A 150 3.66 -4.47 11.35
N VAL A 151 2.48 -4.66 10.75
CA VAL A 151 1.82 -5.98 10.65
C VAL A 151 2.72 -7.01 9.96
N HIS A 152 3.34 -6.64 8.83
CA HIS A 152 4.24 -7.55 8.12
C HIS A 152 5.51 -7.83 8.91
N LEU A 153 6.13 -6.80 9.51
CA LEU A 153 7.34 -6.95 10.31
C LEU A 153 7.13 -7.87 11.53
N ASP A 154 5.99 -7.73 12.21
CA ASP A 154 5.63 -8.59 13.34
C ASP A 154 5.42 -10.05 12.89
N THR A 155 4.80 -10.25 11.72
CA THR A 155 4.56 -11.58 11.15
C THR A 155 5.88 -12.34 10.89
N ILE A 156 6.84 -11.69 10.22
CA ILE A 156 8.14 -12.33 9.91
C ILE A 156 9.03 -12.47 11.15
N SER A 157 8.90 -11.58 12.13
CA SER A 157 9.64 -11.67 13.39
C SER A 157 9.14 -12.81 14.28
N GLY A 158 7.85 -13.13 14.20
CA GLY A 158 7.24 -14.26 14.90
C GLY A 158 7.65 -15.62 14.32
N GLN A 159 7.81 -15.72 13.00
CA GLN A 159 8.24 -16.96 12.33
C GLN A 159 9.70 -17.34 12.62
N ASN A 160 10.56 -16.38 12.97
CA ASN A 160 11.96 -16.62 13.29
C ASN A 160 12.20 -17.09 14.74
N LYS A 161 11.15 -17.41 15.50
CA LYS A 161 11.21 -17.84 16.91
C LYS A 161 10.87 -19.31 17.15
N GLU A 162 10.70 -20.11 16.09
CA GLU A 162 10.49 -21.56 16.13
C GLU A 162 11.68 -22.30 15.51
#